data_AF-A0A3R7X837-F1
#
_entry.id   AF-A0A3R7X837-F1
#
_cell.length_a   1.000
_cell.length_b   1.000
_cell.length_c   1.000
_cell.angle_alpha   90.00
_cell.angle_beta   90.00
_cell.angle_gamma   90.00
#
_symmetry.space_group_name_H-M   'P 1'
#
loop_
_entity.id
_entity.type
_entity.pdbx_description
1 polymer ?
#
loop_
_entity_poly.entity_id
_entity_poly.type
_entity_poly.pdbx_seq_one_letter_code
_entity_poly.pdbx_strand_id
1 'polypeptide(L)' 'MKEELNGNSWKFGDDISTDLIAPGRYFHLRTNLPELAKHVLEDADPEFPAKVK' A
#
# COMPACT_ATOMS: atom_id res chain seq x y z
N MET A 1 8.57 -16.51 18.80
CA MET A 1 7.34 -16.43 17.99
C MET A 1 6.61 -15.20 18.46
N LYS A 2 6.34 -14.22 17.59
CA LYS A 2 5.54 -13.06 18.02
C LYS A 2 4.14 -13.55 18.30
N GLU A 3 3.71 -13.29 19.52
CA GLU A 3 2.34 -13.38 20.01
C GLU A 3 1.39 -12.60 19.07
N GLU A 4 0.11 -12.95 19.13
CA GLU A 4 -0.96 -12.49 18.25
C GLU A 4 -0.76 -11.09 17.64
N LEU A 5 -0.83 -11.01 16.31
CA LEU A 5 -0.76 -9.75 15.58
C LEU A 5 -2.05 -8.96 15.79
N ASN A 6 -1.94 -7.77 16.37
CA ASN A 6 -3.04 -6.83 16.56
C ASN A 6 -2.83 -5.59 15.67
N GLY A 7 -3.89 -5.12 15.01
CA GLY A 7 -3.82 -3.96 14.09
C GLY A 7 -5.17 -3.57 13.51
N ASN A 8 -5.16 -2.50 12.71
CA ASN A 8 -6.35 -2.03 11.98
C ASN A 8 -6.51 -2.77 10.66
N SER A 9 -7.76 -3.08 10.28
CA SER A 9 -8.08 -3.62 8.96
C SER A 9 -8.40 -2.51 7.98
N TRP A 10 -7.80 -2.56 6.80
CA TRP A 10 -8.12 -1.71 5.65
C TRP A 10 -8.80 -2.57 4.59
N LYS A 11 -10.05 -2.24 4.25
CA LYS A 11 -10.84 -2.99 3.30
C LYS A 11 -10.97 -2.22 1.98
N PHE A 12 -10.60 -2.88 0.89
CA PHE A 12 -10.81 -2.40 -0.47
C PHE A 12 -11.91 -3.23 -1.15
N GLY A 13 -12.36 -2.78 -2.33
CA GLY A 13 -13.38 -3.47 -3.12
C GLY A 13 -12.88 -4.76 -3.79
N ASP A 14 -13.68 -5.26 -4.72
CA ASP A 14 -13.32 -6.40 -5.57
C ASP A 14 -12.39 -5.97 -6.72
N ASP A 15 -11.81 -6.93 -7.43
CA ASP A 15 -10.99 -6.72 -8.64
C ASP A 15 -9.80 -5.74 -8.47
N ILE A 16 -9.20 -5.72 -7.28
CA ILE A 16 -7.99 -4.93 -7.01
C ILE A 16 -6.81 -5.48 -7.82
N SER A 17 -6.42 -4.74 -8.85
CA SER A 17 -5.28 -5.06 -9.70
C SER A 17 -3.95 -4.80 -9.01
N THR A 18 -2.87 -5.36 -9.56
CA THR A 18 -1.50 -5.08 -9.08
C THR A 18 -1.12 -3.61 -9.20
N ASP A 19 -1.62 -2.92 -10.23
CA ASP A 19 -1.37 -1.48 -10.41
C ASP A 19 -2.11 -0.63 -9.39
N LEU A 20 -3.27 -1.06 -8.90
CA LEU A 20 -3.95 -0.40 -7.78
C LEU A 20 -3.18 -0.57 -6.47
N ILE A 21 -2.48 -1.69 -6.27
CA ILE A 21 -1.68 -1.94 -5.06
C ILE A 21 -0.36 -1.18 -5.11
N ALA A 22 0.36 -1.29 -6.23
CA ALA A 22 1.68 -0.71 -6.43
C ALA A 22 1.78 -0.15 -7.85
N PRO A 23 1.47 1.15 -8.04
CA PRO A 23 1.35 1.72 -9.38
C PRO A 23 2.64 1.59 -10.18
N GLY A 24 2.54 1.06 -11.42
CA GLY A 24 3.69 0.82 -12.30
C GLY A 24 4.57 2.05 -12.56
N ARG A 25 4.00 3.27 -12.48
CA ARG A 25 4.73 4.54 -12.57
C ARG A 25 5.85 4.70 -11.54
N TYR A 26 5.78 3.98 -10.40
CA TYR A 26 6.78 3.99 -9.33
C TYR A 26 7.75 2.80 -9.38
N PHE A 27 7.78 2.01 -10.46
CA PHE A 27 8.69 0.88 -10.62
C PHE A 27 10.15 1.22 -10.30
N HIS A 28 10.59 2.42 -10.69
CA HIS A 28 11.96 2.90 -10.47
C HIS A 28 12.33 3.08 -9.00
N LEU A 29 11.34 3.11 -8.07
CA LEU A 29 11.55 3.21 -6.62
C LEU A 29 11.73 1.85 -5.94
N ARG A 30 11.72 0.72 -6.67
CA ARG A 30 11.86 -0.63 -6.08
C ARG A 30 13.15 -0.84 -5.27
N THR A 31 14.19 -0.04 -5.51
CA THR A 31 15.44 -0.03 -4.73
C THR A 31 15.40 0.91 -3.51
N ASN A 32 14.36 1.73 -3.38
CA ASN A 32 14.09 2.63 -2.25
C ASN A 32 12.69 2.36 -1.69
N LEU A 33 12.56 1.26 -0.94
CA LEU A 33 11.28 0.82 -0.37
C LEU A 33 10.59 1.86 0.52
N PRO A 34 11.29 2.66 1.36
CA PRO A 34 10.66 3.74 2.10
C PRO A 34 9.97 4.79 1.22
N GLU A 35 10.52 5.09 0.04
CA GLU A 35 9.88 6.01 -0.91
C GLU A 35 8.71 5.33 -1.61
N LEU A 36 8.88 4.09 -2.08
CA LEU A 36 7.81 3.32 -2.72
C LEU A 36 6.59 3.14 -1.81
N ALA A 37 6.79 2.95 -0.50
CA ALA A 37 5.74 2.79 0.49
C ALA A 37 4.82 4.01 0.60
N LYS A 38 5.26 5.21 0.20
CA LYS A 38 4.43 6.42 0.19
C LYS A 38 3.37 6.43 -0.90
N HIS A 39 3.41 5.47 -1.81
CA HIS A 39 2.60 5.44 -3.02
C HIS A 39 1.71 4.20 -3.14
N VAL A 40 1.81 3.25 -2.20
CA VAL A 40 1.02 2.03 -2.26
C VAL A 40 -0.46 2.36 -2.04
N LEU A 41 -1.33 1.73 -2.82
CA LEU A 41 -2.79 1.87 -2.72
C LEU A 41 -3.33 3.30 -2.92
N GLU A 42 -2.50 4.28 -3.34
CA GLU A 42 -2.93 5.68 -3.54
C GLU A 42 -3.97 5.82 -4.68
N ASP A 43 -3.91 4.93 -5.68
CA ASP A 43 -4.91 4.91 -6.77
C ASP A 43 -6.24 4.29 -6.32
N ALA A 44 -6.24 3.48 -5.27
CA ALA A 44 -7.44 2.90 -4.68
C ALA A 44 -8.06 3.81 -3.60
N ASP A 45 -7.24 4.49 -2.81
CA ASP A 45 -7.61 5.56 -1.86
C ASP A 45 -6.44 6.58 -1.80
N PRO A 46 -6.61 7.80 -2.36
CA PRO A 46 -5.55 8.82 -2.39
C PRO A 46 -5.03 9.27 -1.02
N GLU A 47 -5.79 9.06 0.04
CA GLU A 47 -5.39 9.41 1.40
C GLU A 47 -4.78 8.21 2.16
N PHE A 48 -4.82 7.00 1.59
CA PHE A 48 -4.36 5.78 2.25
C PHE A 48 -2.91 5.87 2.75
N PRO A 49 -1.93 6.37 1.97
CA PRO A 49 -0.54 6.47 2.45
C PRO A 49 -0.39 7.34 3.70
N ALA A 50 -1.28 8.31 3.91
CA ALA A 50 -1.30 9.16 5.10
C ALA A 50 -2.06 8.53 6.28
N LYS A 51 -3.01 7.62 5.99
CA LYS A 51 -3.87 6.98 6.99
C LYS A 51 -3.25 5.71 7.60
N VAL A 52 -2.52 4.93 6.80
CA VAL A 52 -1.91 3.66 7.22
C VAL A 52 -0.77 3.89 8.22
N LYS A 53 -0.62 3.00 9.20
CA LYS A 53 0.39 3.07 10.29
C LYS A 53 1.24 1.82 10.33
#